data_AF-A0A0A0JC62-F1
#
_entry.id   AF-A0A0A0JC62-F1
#
_cell.length_a   1.000
_cell.length_b   1.000
_cell.length_c   1.000
_cell.angle_alpha   90.00
_cell.angle_beta   90.00
_cell.angle_gamma   90.00
#
_symmetry.space_group_name_H-M   'P 1'
#
loop_
_entity.id
_entity.type
_entity.pdbx_description
1 polymer ?
#
loop_
_entity_poly.entity_id
_entity_poly.type
_entity_poly.pdbx_seq_one_letter_code
_entity_poly.pdbx_strand_id
1 'polypeptide(L)'
;MGHEIVRFAARYAETLAAQLDKNEPGRTHAVTCTPVMFLWWTGAHTPCEVSIDGGTPVVWTALTQEHPDEPSGRQYVEFTVGDRTDVRPWPPSVPPVAPSS
;
A
#
# COMPACT_ATOMS: atom_id res chain seq x y z
N MET A 1 -10.91 -16.34 0.04
CA MET A 1 -10.79 -14.88 0.19
C MET A 1 -9.73 -14.44 1.20
N GLY A 2 -9.75 -14.84 2.48
CA GLY A 2 -8.76 -14.35 3.46
C GLY A 2 -7.27 -14.64 3.14
N HIS A 3 -6.98 -15.79 2.54
CA HIS A 3 -5.60 -16.17 2.17
C HIS A 3 -5.02 -15.30 1.03
N GLU A 4 -5.87 -14.77 0.13
CA GLU A 4 -5.41 -13.94 -0.99
C GLU A 4 -5.01 -12.54 -0.53
N ILE A 5 -5.79 -11.95 0.39
CA ILE A 5 -5.50 -10.64 0.99
C ILE A 5 -4.14 -10.66 1.72
N VAL A 6 -3.86 -11.73 2.48
CA VAL A 6 -2.58 -11.90 3.18
C VAL A 6 -1.42 -12.05 2.20
N ARG A 7 -1.58 -12.85 1.13
CA ARG A 7 -0.53 -13.02 0.09
C ARG A 7 -0.21 -11.73 -0.61
N PHE A 8 -1.22 -10.92 -0.89
CA PHE A 8 -1.04 -9.63 -1.54
C PHE A 8 -0.29 -8.64 -0.64
N ALA A 9 -0.65 -8.55 0.65
CA ALA A 9 0.08 -7.72 1.61
C ALA A 9 1.55 -8.17 1.76
N ALA A 10 1.80 -9.48 1.78
CA ALA A 10 3.17 -10.02 1.77
C ALA A 10 3.93 -9.60 0.50
N ARG A 11 3.30 -9.65 -0.66
CA ARG A 11 3.90 -9.19 -1.92
C ARG A 11 4.27 -7.71 -1.88
N TYR A 12 3.46 -6.87 -1.25
CA TYR A 12 3.78 -5.44 -1.08
C TYR A 12 4.98 -5.26 -0.15
N ALA A 13 5.03 -6.00 0.95
CA ALA A 13 6.17 -5.98 1.87
C ALA A 13 7.47 -6.41 1.18
N GLU A 14 7.45 -7.51 0.41
CA GLU A 14 8.59 -7.98 -0.38
C GLU A 14 9.04 -6.95 -1.43
N THR A 15 8.08 -6.33 -2.12
CA THR A 15 8.38 -5.32 -3.14
C THR A 15 9.02 -4.08 -2.53
N LEU A 16 8.49 -3.59 -1.41
CA LEU A 16 9.06 -2.44 -0.71
C LEU A 16 10.44 -2.75 -0.12
N ALA A 17 10.61 -3.92 0.51
CA ALA A 17 11.91 -4.35 1.02
C ALA A 17 12.98 -4.37 -0.09
N ALA A 18 12.65 -4.96 -1.25
CA ALA A 18 13.57 -5.01 -2.39
C ALA A 18 13.90 -3.61 -2.95
N GLN A 19 12.96 -2.66 -2.94
CA GLN A 19 13.21 -1.27 -3.32
C GLN A 19 14.16 -0.58 -2.34
N LEU A 20 13.95 -0.78 -1.04
CA LEU A 20 14.81 -0.23 0.01
C LEU A 20 16.22 -0.83 -0.04
N ASP A 21 16.37 -2.15 -0.15
CA ASP A 21 17.66 -2.82 -0.26
C ASP A 21 18.48 -2.31 -1.46
N LYS A 22 17.80 -1.98 -2.56
CA LYS A 22 18.45 -1.39 -3.75
C LYS A 22 18.90 0.04 -3.51
N ASN A 23 18.12 0.84 -2.77
CA ASN A 23 18.39 2.25 -2.53
C ASN A 23 19.39 2.48 -1.37
N GLU A 24 19.39 1.58 -0.38
CA GLU A 24 20.20 1.63 0.83
C GLU A 24 20.97 0.31 1.03
N PRO A 25 21.90 -0.03 0.12
CA PRO A 25 22.62 -1.29 0.19
C PRO A 25 23.44 -1.40 1.49
N GLY A 26 23.39 -2.57 2.14
CA GLY A 26 24.12 -2.85 3.37
C GLY A 26 23.35 -2.52 4.66
N ARG A 27 22.14 -1.97 4.56
CA ARG A 27 21.21 -1.84 5.69
C ARG A 27 20.23 -3.02 5.72
N THR A 28 19.72 -3.34 6.89
CA THR A 28 18.70 -4.40 7.05
C THR A 28 17.31 -3.77 7.11
N HIS A 29 16.42 -4.14 6.18
CA HIS A 29 15.06 -3.65 6.15
C HIS A 29 14.07 -4.74 6.58
N ALA A 30 13.26 -4.46 7.59
CA ALA A 30 12.13 -5.29 7.98
C ALA A 30 10.84 -4.56 7.61
N VAL A 31 10.05 -5.15 6.71
CA VAL A 31 8.81 -4.56 6.19
C VAL A 31 7.63 -5.45 6.52
N THR A 32 6.57 -4.88 7.09
CA THR A 32 5.31 -5.57 7.32
C THR A 32 4.16 -4.71 6.84
N CYS A 33 3.38 -5.20 5.88
CA CYS A 33 2.18 -4.50 5.41
C CYS A 33 0.92 -5.11 6.03
N THR A 34 0.03 -4.26 6.55
CA THR A 34 -1.23 -4.69 7.15
C THR A 34 -2.21 -5.06 6.03
N PRO A 35 -2.76 -6.28 6.01
CA PRO A 35 -3.69 -6.66 4.96
C PRO A 35 -4.99 -5.84 5.05
N VAL A 36 -5.36 -5.17 3.95
CA VAL A 36 -6.61 -4.41 3.83
C VAL A 36 -7.55 -5.04 2.82
N MET A 37 -8.86 -4.84 2.98
CA MET A 37 -9.83 -5.32 1.99
C MET A 37 -9.72 -4.52 0.68
N PHE A 38 -9.89 -5.20 -0.45
CA PHE A 38 -9.84 -4.60 -1.79
C PHE A 38 -8.50 -3.92 -2.12
N LEU A 39 -7.39 -4.38 -1.53
CA LEU A 39 -6.06 -3.79 -1.76
C LEU A 39 -5.62 -3.82 -3.25
N TRP A 40 -6.22 -4.68 -4.07
CA TRP A 40 -6.00 -4.78 -5.51
C TRP A 40 -6.86 -3.79 -6.32
N TRP A 41 -7.68 -2.95 -5.70
CA TRP A 41 -8.41 -1.90 -6.41
C TRP A 41 -7.58 -0.62 -6.48
N THR A 42 -7.73 0.07 -7.60
CA THR A 42 -7.12 1.38 -7.83
C THR A 42 -7.58 2.35 -6.74
N GLY A 43 -6.63 3.03 -6.10
CA GLY A 43 -6.86 3.92 -4.96
C GLY A 43 -6.86 3.23 -3.60
N ALA A 44 -6.62 1.91 -3.51
CA ALA A 44 -6.52 1.25 -2.20
C ALA A 44 -5.19 1.57 -1.50
N HIS A 45 -5.27 1.87 -0.20
CA HIS A 45 -4.11 2.22 0.64
C HIS A 45 -3.85 1.10 1.64
N THR A 46 -2.63 0.60 1.64
CA THR A 46 -2.18 -0.44 2.57
C THR A 46 -1.07 0.14 3.44
N PRO A 47 -1.28 0.29 4.76
CA PRO A 47 -0.23 0.77 5.65
C PRO A 47 0.83 -0.32 5.85
N CYS A 48 2.09 0.08 5.77
CA CYS A 48 3.25 -0.76 5.97
C CYS A 48 4.15 -0.16 7.05
N GLU A 49 4.66 -0.99 7.94
CA GLU A 49 5.67 -0.61 8.90
C GLU A 49 7.04 -1.03 8.37
N VAL A 50 7.99 -0.10 8.39
CA VAL A 50 9.37 -0.32 7.95
C VAL A 50 10.32 -0.03 9.11
N SER A 51 11.05 -1.03 9.56
CA SER A 51 12.18 -0.87 10.48
C SER A 51 13.48 -1.01 9.71
N ILE A 52 14.42 -0.10 9.95
CA ILE A 52 15.75 -0.13 9.34
C ILE A 52 16.78 -0.38 10.44
N ASP A 53 17.62 -1.39 10.24
CA ASP A 53 18.64 -1.87 11.18
C ASP A 53 18.09 -2.18 12.59
N GLY A 54 16.82 -2.61 12.67
CA GLY A 54 16.13 -2.87 13.95
C GLY A 54 15.73 -1.61 14.72
N GLY A 55 15.80 -0.43 14.08
CA GLY A 55 15.34 0.84 14.65
C GLY A 55 13.82 0.93 14.78
N THR A 56 13.34 2.06 15.28
CA THR A 56 11.90 2.34 15.43
C THR A 56 11.18 2.22 14.09
N PRO A 57 10.09 1.43 14.00
CA PRO A 57 9.31 1.33 12.76
C PRO A 57 8.76 2.69 12.33
N VAL A 58 8.89 2.98 11.04
CA VAL A 58 8.30 4.15 10.38
C VAL A 58 7.15 3.66 9.51
N VAL A 59 6.04 4.40 9.53
CA VAL A 59 4.88 4.10 8.68
C VAL A 59 5.17 4.50 7.24
N TRP A 60 4.79 3.64 6.32
CA TRP A 60 4.77 3.82 4.88
C TRP A 60 3.38 3.50 4.35
N THR A 61 2.97 4.15 3.28
CA THR A 61 1.74 3.88 2.56
C THR A 61 2.06 3.22 1.22
N ALA A 62 1.48 2.04 0.97
CA ALA A 62 1.42 1.41 -0.34
C ALA A 62 0.09 1.74 -1.02
N LEU A 63 0.15 2.45 -2.14
CA LEU A 63 -0.99 2.94 -2.91
C LEU A 63 -1.06 2.22 -4.26
N THR A 64 -2.16 1.50 -4.48
CA THR A 64 -2.43 0.85 -5.77
C THR A 64 -2.93 1.88 -6.78
N GLN A 65 -2.27 2.04 -7.92
CA GLN A 65 -2.63 3.00 -8.96
C GLN A 65 -2.72 2.34 -10.33
N GLU A 66 -3.48 2.96 -11.23
CA GLU A 66 -3.47 2.63 -12.65
C GLU A 66 -2.31 3.33 -13.32
N HIS A 67 -1.61 2.61 -14.19
CA HIS A 67 -0.55 3.20 -14.99
C HIS A 67 -1.17 4.19 -15.99
N PRO A 68 -0.89 5.50 -15.89
CA PRO A 68 -1.61 6.53 -16.66
C PRO A 68 -1.47 6.35 -18.18
N ASP A 69 -0.34 5.78 -18.59
CA ASP A 69 0.02 5.59 -20.00
C ASP A 69 -0.14 4.15 -20.50
N GLU A 70 -0.66 3.22 -19.69
CA GLU A 70 -0.83 1.83 -20.11
C GLU A 70 -2.30 1.51 -20.44
N PRO A 71 -2.67 1.41 -21.73
CA PRO A 71 -4.06 1.14 -22.15
C PRO A 71 -4.58 -0.25 -21.74
N SER A 72 -3.69 -1.11 -21.22
CA SER A 72 -4.02 -2.42 -20.64
C SER A 72 -4.73 -2.31 -19.29
N GLY A 73 -4.75 -1.12 -18.66
CA GLY A 73 -5.26 -0.95 -17.30
C GLY A 73 -4.38 -1.62 -16.24
N ARG A 74 -3.09 -1.84 -16.55
CA ARG A 74 -2.18 -2.43 -15.58
C ARG A 74 -2.03 -1.52 -14.36
N GLN A 75 -2.08 -2.15 -13.21
CA GLN A 75 -1.87 -1.50 -11.93
C GLN A 75 -0.41 -1.57 -11.51
N TYR A 76 0.06 -0.53 -10.84
CA TYR A 76 1.31 -0.50 -10.11
C TYR A 76 1.05 -0.09 -8.66
N VAL A 77 2.07 -0.24 -7.82
CA VAL A 77 2.01 0.15 -6.42
C VAL A 77 3.06 1.20 -6.17
N GLU A 78 2.63 2.36 -5.69
CA GLU A 78 3.50 3.43 -5.23
C GLU A 78 3.70 3.31 -3.73
N PHE A 79 4.95 3.39 -3.27
CA PHE A 79 5.28 3.39 -1.85
C PHE A 79 5.73 4.78 -1.44
N THR A 80 5.16 5.30 -0.35
CA THR A 80 5.51 6.62 0.19
C THR A 80 5.67 6.57 1.69
N VAL A 81 6.59 7.36 2.23
CA VAL A 81 6.81 7.44 3.68
C VAL A 81 5.69 8.28 4.29
N GLY A 82 5.15 7.80 5.42
CA GLY A 82 4.05 8.43 6.15
C GLY A 82 2.67 8.13 5.58
N ASP A 83 1.67 8.74 6.21
CA ASP A 83 0.28 8.66 5.76
C ASP A 83 0.04 9.61 4.57
N ARG A 84 -0.58 9.09 3.52
CA ARG A 84 -0.99 9.88 2.35
C ARG A 84 -2.38 10.47 2.58
N THR A 85 -2.45 11.79 2.79
CA THR A 85 -3.72 12.55 2.96
C THR A 85 -4.20 13.21 1.68
N ASP A 86 -3.35 13.24 0.65
CA ASP A 86 -3.61 13.76 -0.69
C ASP A 86 -4.44 12.80 -1.55
N VAL A 87 -4.51 11.53 -1.17
CA VAL A 87 -5.33 10.51 -1.85
C VAL A 87 -6.56 10.19 -1.02
N ARG A 88 -7.69 9.99 -1.72
CA ARG A 88 -8.98 9.71 -1.07
C ARG A 88 -8.86 8.44 -0.23
N PRO A 89 -9.28 8.45 1.05
CA PRO A 89 -9.22 7.26 1.88
C PRO A 89 -10.05 6.13 1.27
N TRP A 90 -9.51 4.92 1.38
CA TRP A 90 -10.16 3.69 0.95
C TRP A 90 -10.72 2.92 2.16
N PRO A 91 -11.96 2.38 2.11
CA PRO A 91 -12.91 2.50 1.01
C PRO A 91 -13.44 3.94 0.88
N PRO A 92 -13.93 4.35 -0.32
CA PRO A 92 -14.53 5.65 -0.49
C PRO A 92 -15.64 5.80 0.55
N SER A 93 -15.67 6.95 1.23
CA SER A 93 -16.75 7.29 2.13
C SER A 93 -18.06 7.12 1.36
N VAL A 94 -18.91 6.19 1.80
CA VAL A 94 -20.26 6.08 1.23
C VAL A 94 -20.93 7.42 1.51
N PRO A 95 -21.40 8.18 0.49
CA PRO A 95 -22.13 9.40 0.77
C PRO A 95 -23.32 9.05 1.67
N PRO A 96 -23.68 9.89 2.66
CA PRO A 96 -24.86 9.64 3.47
C PRO A 96 -26.05 9.45 2.52
N VAL A 97 -26.74 8.31 2.63
CA VAL A 97 -27.98 8.06 1.89
C VAL A 97 -28.93 9.19 2.25
N ALA A 98 -29.23 10.06 1.28
CA ALA A 98 -30.26 11.07 1.48
C ALA A 98 -31.57 10.34 1.79
N PRO A 99 -32.31 10.74 2.84
CA PRO A 99 -33.60 10.13 3.12
C PRO A 99 -34.50 10.34 1.89
N SER A 100 -34.97 9.23 1.31
CA SER A 100 -36.00 9.26 0.28
C SER A 100 -37.20 10.04 0.83
N SER A 101 -37.56 11.12 0.14
CA SER A 101 -38.77 11.91 0.44
C SER A 101 -40.03 11.14 0.10
#